data_AF-A0A9W6GJ99-F1
#
_entry.id   AF-A0A9W6GJ99-F1
#
_cell.length_a   1.000
_cell.length_b   1.000
_cell.length_c   1.000
_cell.angle_alpha   90.00
_cell.angle_beta   90.00
_cell.angle_gamma   90.00
#
_symmetry.space_group_name_H-M   'P 1'
#
loop_
_entity.id
_entity.type
_entity.pdbx_description
1 polymer ?
#
loop_
_entity_poly.entity_id
_entity_poly.type
_entity_poly.pdbx_seq_one_letter_code
_entity_poly.pdbx_strand_id
1 'polypeptide(L)' 'MNLENWEKDLYDEIFDTTFDTIMADYEAGTITKEQIEMNITEHQQTLMNGFFEGAKTFNANTAMIDAHQLALAKINKTSL' A
#
# COMPACT_ATOMS: atom_id res chain seq x y z
N MET A 1 -8.28 -19.45 -5.38
CA MET A 1 -8.21 -18.35 -6.37
C MET A 1 -9.21 -18.65 -7.48
N ASN A 2 -10.27 -17.84 -7.59
CA ASN A 2 -11.21 -17.91 -8.71
C ASN A 2 -10.67 -17.02 -9.84
N LEU A 3 -10.52 -17.55 -11.05
CA LEU A 3 -10.02 -16.78 -12.20
C LEU A 3 -10.97 -15.65 -12.62
N GLU A 4 -12.20 -15.60 -12.10
CA GLU A 4 -13.12 -14.48 -12.34
C GLU A 4 -12.85 -13.27 -11.44
N ASN A 5 -12.24 -13.47 -10.26
CA ASN A 5 -12.02 -12.42 -9.25
C ASN A 5 -10.55 -12.23 -8.85
N TRP A 6 -9.62 -12.85 -9.59
CA TRP A 6 -8.20 -12.88 -9.23
C TRP A 6 -7.57 -11.49 -9.02
N GLU A 7 -8.03 -10.46 -9.75
CA GLU A 7 -7.56 -9.08 -9.60
C GLU A 7 -7.94 -8.50 -8.25
N LYS A 8 -9.18 -8.73 -7.84
CA LYS A 8 -9.69 -8.31 -6.54
C LYS A 8 -9.02 -9.08 -5.42
N ASP A 9 -8.94 -10.41 -5.53
CA ASP A 9 -8.30 -11.26 -4.52
C ASP A 9 -6.84 -10.82 -4.31
N LEU A 10 -6.11 -10.54 -5.39
CA LEU A 10 -4.73 -10.04 -5.33
C LEU A 10 -4.63 -8.65 -4.70
N TYR A 11 -5.53 -7.73 -5.07
CA TYR A 11 -5.56 -6.39 -4.49
C TYR A 11 -5.81 -6.45 -2.99
N ASP A 12 -6.88 -7.15 -2.57
CA ASP A 12 -7.30 -7.26 -1.17
C ASP A 12 -6.18 -7.90 -0.32
N GLU A 13 -5.55 -8.98 -0.82
CA GLU A 13 -4.43 -9.65 -0.14
C GLU A 13 -3.23 -8.72 0.10
N ILE A 14 -2.82 -7.99 -0.94
CA ILE A 14 -1.68 -7.07 -0.86
C ILE A 14 -2.02 -5.89 0.05
N PHE A 15 -3.22 -5.34 -0.08
CA PHE A 15 -3.69 -4.21 0.72
C PHE A 15 -3.66 -4.57 2.20
N ASP A 16 -4.35 -5.64 2.60
CA ASP A 16 -4.49 -6.04 4.00
C ASP A 16 -3.12 -6.33 4.62
N THR A 17 -2.30 -7.12 3.93
CA THR A 17 -0.95 -7.48 4.42
C THR A 17 -0.05 -6.25 4.57
N THR A 18 -0.09 -5.34 3.59
CA THR A 18 0.75 -4.12 3.61
C THR A 18 0.29 -3.19 4.73
N PHE A 19 -1.02 -2.98 4.88
CA PHE A 19 -1.58 -2.12 5.90
C PHE A 19 -1.24 -2.61 7.31
N ASP A 20 -1.46 -3.90 7.59
CA ASP A 20 -1.17 -4.48 8.90
C ASP A 20 0.32 -4.39 9.24
N THR A 21 1.20 -4.60 8.26
CA THR A 21 2.65 -4.48 8.43
C THR A 21 3.04 -3.04 8.77
N ILE A 22 2.56 -2.05 8.02
CA ILE A 22 2.88 -0.63 8.26
C ILE A 22 2.43 -0.19 9.66
N MET A 23 1.22 -0.59 10.05
CA MET A 23 0.69 -0.23 11.36
C MET A 23 1.51 -0.87 12.50
N ALA A 24 1.86 -2.16 12.37
CA ALA A 24 2.68 -2.86 13.35
C ALA A 24 4.09 -2.24 13.47
N ASP A 25 4.72 -1.92 12.33
CA ASP A 25 6.03 -1.29 12.29
C ASP A 25 6.00 0.13 12.87
N TYR A 26 4.93 0.89 12.61
CA TYR A 26 4.76 2.23 13.17
C TYR A 26 4.58 2.18 14.69
N GLU A 27 3.75 1.26 15.18
CA GLU A 27 3.54 1.04 16.62
C GLU A 27 4.83 0.56 17.32
N ALA A 28 5.66 -0.22 16.63
CA ALA A 28 6.98 -0.63 17.10
C ALA A 28 8.05 0.47 16.99
N GLY A 29 7.76 1.58 16.31
CA GLY A 29 8.71 2.67 16.05
C GLY A 29 9.81 2.31 15.04
N THR A 30 9.62 1.26 14.24
CA THR A 30 10.58 0.80 13.21
C THR A 30 10.43 1.56 11.88
N ILE A 31 9.28 2.19 11.66
CA ILE A 31 9.02 3.11 10.54
C ILE A 31 8.47 4.44 11.06
N THR A 32 8.88 5.56 10.47
CA THR A 32 8.35 6.89 10.81
C THR A 32 7.23 7.30 9.86
N LYS A 33 6.48 8.33 10.24
CA LYS A 33 5.46 8.92 9.37
C LYS A 33 6.05 9.43 8.06
N GLU A 34 7.20 10.11 8.11
CA GLU A 34 7.88 10.64 6.92
C GLU A 34 8.31 9.52 5.98
N GLN A 35 8.75 8.39 6.54
CA GLN A 35 9.11 7.21 5.75
C GLN A 35 7.89 6.62 5.03
N ILE A 36 6.72 6.57 5.68
CA ILE A 36 5.46 6.15 5.05
C ILE A 36 5.09 7.09 3.89
N GLU A 37 5.24 8.42 4.07
CA GLU A 37 4.99 9.42 3.01
C GLU A 37 5.95 9.26 1.82
N MET A 38 7.22 8.95 2.08
CA MET A 38 8.21 8.69 1.05
C MET A 38 7.87 7.42 0.26
N ASN A 39 7.49 6.33 0.94
CA ASN A 39 7.10 5.09 0.29
C ASN A 39 5.90 5.28 -0.66
N ILE A 40 4.91 6.11 -0.29
CA ILE A 40 3.79 6.45 -1.18
C ILE A 40 4.31 7.05 -2.49
N THR A 41 5.24 8.01 -2.38
CA THR A 41 5.84 8.68 -3.54
C THR A 41 6.60 7.70 -4.44
N GLU A 42 7.36 6.77 -3.83
CA GLU A 42 8.11 5.74 -4.56
C GLU A 42 7.20 4.76 -5.30
N HIS A 43 6.12 4.29 -4.65
CA HIS A 43 5.14 3.41 -5.29
C HIS A 43 4.37 4.13 -6.42
N GLN A 44 4.03 5.41 -6.23
CA GLN A 44 3.41 6.22 -7.30
C GLN A 44 4.33 6.39 -8.50
N GLN A 45 5.63 6.64 -8.26
CA GLN A 45 6.61 6.74 -9.33
C GLN A 45 6.78 5.40 -10.06
N THR A 46 6.82 4.30 -9.31
CA THR A 46 6.88 2.93 -9.86
C THR A 46 5.66 2.65 -10.74
N LEU A 47 4.46 2.99 -10.26
CA LEU A 47 3.22 2.81 -11.02
C LEU A 47 3.22 3.64 -12.32
N MET A 48 3.71 4.88 -12.28
CA MET A 48 3.79 5.76 -13.44
C MET A 48 4.83 5.26 -14.46
N ASN A 49 5.97 4.75 -14.00
CA ASN A 49 7.01 4.19 -14.86
C ASN A 49 6.58 2.83 -15.45
N GLY A 50 5.85 2.05 -14.67
CA GLY A 50 5.37 0.70 -15.01
C GLY A 50 3.98 0.68 -15.64
N PHE A 51 3.46 1.81 -16.14
CA PHE A 51 2.09 1.92 -16.64
C PHE A 51 1.74 0.92 -17.77
N PHE A 52 2.75 0.33 -18.42
CA PHE A 52 2.60 -0.68 -19.47
C PHE A 52 2.94 -2.12 -19.01
N GLU A 53 3.21 -2.36 -17.73
CA GLU A 53 3.63 -3.68 -17.20
C GLU A 53 2.46 -4.67 -16.99
N GLY A 54 1.23 -4.22 -17.22
CA GLY A 54 0.03 -5.06 -17.20
C GLY A 54 -0.74 -5.05 -15.87
N ALA A 55 -1.94 -5.63 -15.90
CA ALA A 55 -2.94 -5.51 -14.82
C ALA A 55 -2.45 -6.01 -13.45
N LYS A 56 -1.60 -7.03 -13.42
CA LYS A 56 -1.07 -7.59 -12.16
C LYS A 56 -0.19 -6.58 -11.43
N THR A 57 0.78 -5.97 -12.11
CA THR A 57 1.69 -4.97 -11.54
C THR A 57 0.94 -3.70 -11.16
N PHE A 58 -0.03 -3.30 -11.99
CA PHE A 58 -0.89 -2.16 -11.71
C PHE A 58 -1.66 -2.37 -10.40
N ASN A 59 -2.43 -3.45 -10.29
CA ASN A 59 -3.24 -3.75 -9.11
C ASN A 59 -2.40 -3.89 -7.83
N ALA A 60 -1.23 -4.54 -7.90
CA ALA A 60 -0.33 -4.68 -6.76
C ALA A 60 0.19 -3.33 -6.25
N ASN A 61 0.66 -2.46 -7.15
CA ASN A 61 1.15 -1.13 -6.75
C ASN A 61 0.03 -0.22 -6.25
N THR A 62 -1.16 -0.29 -6.86
CA THR A 62 -2.34 0.45 -6.37
C THR A 62 -2.70 0.01 -4.95
N ALA A 63 -2.76 -1.29 -4.67
CA ALA A 63 -3.01 -1.82 -3.33
C ALA A 63 -1.99 -1.33 -2.30
N MET A 64 -0.70 -1.32 -2.66
CA MET A 64 0.36 -0.80 -1.78
C MET A 64 0.19 0.70 -1.49
N ILE A 65 -0.10 1.52 -2.51
CA ILE A 65 -0.32 2.96 -2.35
C ILE A 65 -1.49 3.23 -1.42
N ASP A 66 -2.62 2.56 -1.65
CA ASP A 66 -3.85 2.74 -0.88
C ASP A 66 -3.65 2.32 0.59
N ALA A 67 -2.94 1.22 0.82
CA ALA A 67 -2.60 0.76 2.17
C ALA A 67 -1.76 1.80 2.93
N HIS A 68 -0.72 2.35 2.31
CA HIS A 68 0.09 3.41 2.92
C HIS A 68 -0.72 4.69 3.19
N GLN A 69 -1.58 5.09 2.26
CA GLN A 69 -2.44 6.26 2.43
C GLN A 69 -3.42 6.08 3.60
N LEU A 70 -4.02 4.90 3.73
CA LEU A 70 -4.92 4.61 4.86
C LEU A 70 -4.16 4.59 6.18
N ALA A 71 -2.98 3.97 6.23
CA ALA A 71 -2.14 3.94 7.42
C ALA A 71 -1.78 5.36 7.87
N LEU A 72 -1.33 6.21 6.93
CA LEU A 72 -1.02 7.61 7.19
C LEU A 72 -2.24 8.38 7.72
N ALA A 73 -3.40 8.19 7.11
CA ALA A 73 -4.64 8.83 7.55
C ALA A 73 -5.04 8.40 8.98
N LYS A 74 -4.85 7.12 9.32
CA LYS A 74 -5.12 6.58 10.66
C LYS A 74 -4.15 7.13 11.70
N ILE A 75 -2.86 7.13 11.40
CA ILE A 75 -1.80 7.71 12.24
C ILE A 75 -2.10 9.19 12.53
N ASN A 76 -2.43 9.96 11.49
CA ASN A 76 -2.74 11.39 11.64
C ASN A 76 -3.98 11.66 12.50
N LYS A 77 -4.96 10.75 12.51
CA LYS A 77 -6.15 10.87 13.38
C LYS A 77 -5.84 10.51 14.83
N THR A 78 -4.88 9.62 15.08
CA THR A 78 -4.50 9.19 16.45
C THR A 78 -3.58 10.20 17.14
N SER A 79 -2.85 11.04 16.40
CA SER A 79 -1.94 12.05 16.94
C SER A 79 -2.61 13.36 17.42
N LEU A 80 -3.95 13.37 17.60
CA LEU A 80 -4.74 14.48 18.18
C LEU A 80 -5.13 14.18 19.63
#